data_AF-A0A1Y5SI67-F1
#
_entry.id   AF-A0A1Y5SI67-F1
#
_cell.length_a   1.000
_cell.length_b   1.000
_cell.length_c   1.000
_cell.angle_alpha   90.00
_cell.angle_beta   90.00
_cell.angle_gamma   90.00
#
_symmetry.space_group_name_H-M   'P 1'
#
loop_
_entity.id
_entity.type
_entity.pdbx_description
1 polymer ?
#
loop_
_entity_poly.entity_id
_entity_poly.type
_entity_poly.pdbx_seq_one_letter_code
_entity_poly.pdbx_strand_id
1 'polypeptide(L)' 'MSAVLFIFSGFLGFAVALVQLAFFNATLWQGSVTYLNVTLAALLAFGILTLMRQRFPASFAA' A
#
# COMPACT_ATOMS: atom_id res chain seq x y z
N MET A 1 -12.47 -5.71 8.73
CA MET A 1 -11.74 -4.48 8.39
C MET A 1 -10.37 -4.76 7.76
N SER A 2 -9.57 -5.68 8.33
CA SER A 2 -8.26 -6.09 7.78
C SER A 2 -8.32 -6.65 6.35
N ALA A 3 -9.28 -7.52 6.05
CA ALA A 3 -9.44 -8.09 4.70
C ALA A 3 -9.66 -7.02 3.61
N VAL A 4 -10.40 -5.95 3.93
CA VAL A 4 -10.65 -4.84 2.99
C VAL A 4 -9.36 -4.08 2.69
N LEU A 5 -8.52 -3.85 3.71
CA LEU A 5 -7.22 -3.22 3.54
C LEU A 5 -6.27 -4.07 2.69
N PHE A 6 -6.31 -5.40 2.86
CA PHE A 6 -5.54 -6.33 2.02
C PHE A 6 -5.98 -6.32 0.56
N ILE A 7 -7.28 -6.31 0.30
CA ILE A 7 -7.81 -6.25 -1.08
C ILE A 7 -7.45 -4.91 -1.72
N PHE A 8 -7.61 -3.81 -0.99
CA PHE A 8 -7.29 -2.47 -1.49
C PHE A 8 -5.79 -2.29 -1.75
N SER A 9 -4.92 -2.73 -0.84
CA SER A 9 -3.47 -2.64 -1.02
C SER A 9 -2.99 -3.51 -2.18
N GLY A 10 -3.57 -4.71 -2.36
CA GLY A 10 -3.28 -5.57 -3.51
C GLY A 10 -3.70 -4.91 -4.83
N PHE A 11 -4.88 -4.29 -4.88
CA PHE A 11 -5.33 -3.57 -6.08
C PHE A 11 -4.40 -2.40 -6.43
N LEU A 12 -3.94 -1.67 -5.40
CA LEU A 12 -3.03 -0.54 -5.56
C LEU A 12 -1.66 -1.00 -6.06
N GLY A 13 -1.11 -2.07 -5.50
CA GLY A 13 0.12 -2.69 -5.99
C GLY A 13 0.00 -3.17 -7.43
N PHE A 14 -1.15 -3.74 -7.80
CA PHE A 14 -1.41 -4.23 -9.15
C PHE A 14 -1.48 -3.08 -10.16
N ALA A 15 -2.17 -1.99 -9.82
CA ALA A 15 -2.25 -0.80 -10.66
C ALA A 15 -0.87 -0.19 -10.92
N VAL A 16 -0.02 -0.07 -9.88
CA VAL A 16 1.33 0.47 -10.03
C VAL A 16 2.21 -0.44 -10.88
N ALA A 17 2.13 -1.77 -10.70
CA ALA A 17 2.84 -2.72 -11.53
C ALA A 17 2.41 -2.64 -13.01
N LEU A 18 1.11 -2.49 -13.29
CA LEU A 18 0.60 -2.31 -14.64
C LEU A 18 1.11 -1.02 -15.28
N VAL A 19 1.12 0.09 -14.55
CA VAL A 19 1.69 1.36 -15.04
C VAL A 19 3.18 1.18 -15.36
N GLN A 20 3.92 0.46 -14.51
CA GLN A 20 5.34 0.21 -14.76
C GLN A 20 5.57 -0.65 -16.02
N LEU A 21 4.77 -1.70 -16.21
CA LEU A 21 4.81 -2.54 -17.40
C LEU A 21 4.44 -1.76 -18.67
N ALA A 22 3.39 -0.94 -18.59
CA ALA A 22 2.83 -0.23 -19.75
C ALA A 22 3.69 0.95 -20.20
N PHE A 23 4.28 1.72 -19.27
CA PHE A 23 4.93 3.00 -19.58
C PHE A 23 6.44 2.99 -19.41
N PHE A 24 7.02 2.02 -18.70
CA PHE A 24 8.46 2.02 -18.37
C PHE A 24 9.21 0.81 -18.97
N ASN A 25 8.60 0.10 -19.92
CA ASN A 25 9.17 -1.09 -20.58
C ASN A 25 9.77 -2.09 -19.58
N ALA A 26 9.14 -2.21 -18.42
CA ALA A 26 9.61 -3.07 -17.35
C ALA A 26 9.30 -4.55 -17.68
N THR A 27 10.14 -5.45 -17.21
CA THR A 27 9.89 -6.88 -17.36
C THR A 27 8.78 -7.35 -16.42
N LEU A 28 8.15 -8.49 -16.73
CA LEU A 28 7.17 -9.12 -15.84
C LEU A 28 7.74 -9.39 -14.43
N TRP A 29 9.04 -9.71 -14.35
CA TRP A 29 9.74 -9.86 -13.07
C TRP A 29 9.77 -8.55 -12.28
N GLN A 30 10.16 -7.45 -12.92
CA GLN A 30 10.18 -6.13 -12.28
C GLN A 30 8.77 -5.69 -11.84
N GLY A 31 7.75 -5.92 -12.68
CA GLY A 31 6.35 -5.65 -12.32
C GLY A 31 5.90 -6.47 -11.11
N SER A 32 6.30 -7.73 -11.01
CA SER A 32 5.98 -8.62 -9.87
C SER A 32 6.64 -8.15 -8.58
N VAL A 33 7.90 -7.72 -8.64
CA VAL A 33 8.62 -7.14 -7.50
C VAL A 33 7.95 -5.85 -7.03
N THR A 34 7.56 -4.98 -7.98
CA THR A 34 6.85 -3.73 -7.66
C THR A 34 5.48 -4.00 -7.05
N TYR A 35 4.72 -4.95 -7.58
CA TYR A 35 3.44 -5.36 -7.01
C TYR A 35 3.58 -5.75 -5.53
N LEU A 36 4.53 -6.62 -5.21
CA LEU A 36 4.77 -7.09 -3.84
C LEU A 36 5.22 -5.93 -2.92
N ASN A 37 6.18 -5.12 -3.38
CA ASN A 37 6.71 -4.01 -2.61
C ASN A 37 5.64 -2.96 -2.29
N VAL A 38 4.85 -2.55 -3.28
CA VAL A 38 3.79 -1.55 -3.10
C VAL A 38 2.68 -2.08 -2.19
N THR A 39 2.27 -3.34 -2.37
CA THR A 39 1.24 -3.97 -1.55
C THR A 39 1.65 -4.03 -0.07
N LEU A 40 2.89 -4.46 0.21
CA LEU A 40 3.44 -4.52 1.56
C LEU A 40 3.65 -3.13 2.17
N ALA A 41 4.18 -2.19 1.39
CA ALA A 41 4.38 -0.81 1.83
C ALA A 41 3.05 -0.14 2.19
N ALA A 42 2.00 -0.34 1.38
CA ALA A 42 0.67 0.17 1.67
C ALA A 42 0.10 -0.43 2.98
N LEU A 43 0.21 -1.74 3.17
CA LEU A 43 -0.23 -2.39 4.42
C LEU A 43 0.49 -1.85 5.65
N LEU A 44 1.82 -1.69 5.56
CA LEU A 44 2.62 -1.11 6.63
C LEU A 44 2.23 0.35 6.90
N ALA A 45 2.04 1.17 5.87
CA ALA A 45 1.62 2.55 6.01
C ALA A 45 0.25 2.66 6.71
N PHE A 46 -0.73 1.84 6.32
CA PHE A 46 -2.03 1.79 7.01
C PHE A 46 -1.91 1.31 8.45
N GLY A 47 -1.06 0.32 8.73
CA GLY A 47 -0.76 -0.13 10.09
C GLY A 47 -0.18 1.00 10.95
N ILE A 48 0.82 1.73 10.42
CA ILE A 48 1.44 2.86 11.10
C ILE A 48 0.43 3.99 11.35
N LEU A 49 -0.39 4.35 10.35
CA LEU A 49 -1.44 5.37 10.50
C LEU A 49 -2.45 4.99 11.59
N THR A 50 -2.81 3.71 11.66
CA THR A 50 -3.72 3.21 12.70
C THR A 50 -3.09 3.30 14.09
N LEU A 51 -1.81 2.94 14.22
CA LEU A 51 -1.07 3.07 15.49
C LEU A 51 -0.89 4.53 15.92
N MET A 52 -0.60 5.43 14.98
CA MET A 52 -0.51 6.87 15.25
C MET A 52 -1.85 7.43 15.73
N ARG A 53 -2.96 7.03 15.11
CA ARG A 53 -4.31 7.42 15.55
C ARG A 53 -4.64 6.92 16.96
N GLN A 54 -4.12 5.77 17.36
CA GLN A 54 -4.30 5.25 18.72
C GLN A 54 -3.40 5.96 19.74
N ARG A 55 -2.20 6.38 19.36
CA ARG A 55 -1.25 7.09 20.24
C ARG A 55 -1.52 8.59 20.37
N PHE A 56 -2.17 9.20 19.39
CA PHE A 56 -2.65 10.58 19.45
C PHE A 56 -4.19 10.57 19.49
N PRO A 57 -4.81 10.26 20.64
CA PRO A 57 -6.22 10.57 20.82
C PRO A 57 -6.39 12.07 20.62
N ALA A 58 -7.47 12.45 19.94
CA ALA A 58 -7.83 13.83 19.59
C ALA A 58 -8.03 14.77 20.81
N SER A 59 -7.63 14.34 22.02
CA SER A 59 -7.71 15.07 23.30
C SER A 59 -6.67 16.19 23.47
N PHE A 60 -5.75 16.38 22.52
CA PHE A 60 -4.84 17.54 22.51
C PHE A 60 -5.31 18.68 21.59
N ALA A 61 -6.50 18.56 20.99
CA ALA A 61 -7.17 19.67 20.32
C ALA A 61 -7.98 20.52 21.32
N ALA A 62 -7.35 20.91 22.43
CA ALA A 62 -7.86 21.88 23.39
C ALA A 62 -7.35 23.28 23.06
#